data_AF-A0A1V6AMA9-F1
#
_entry.id   AF-A0A1V6AMA9-F1
#
_cell.length_a   1.000
_cell.length_b   1.000
_cell.length_c   1.000
_cell.angle_alpha   90.00
_cell.angle_beta   90.00
_cell.angle_gamma   90.00
#
_symmetry.space_group_name_H-M   'P 1'
#
loop_
_entity.id
_entity.type
_entity.pdbx_description
1 polymer ?
#
loop_
_entity_poly.entity_id
_entity_poly.type
_entity_poly.pdbx_seq_one_letter_code
_entity_poly.pdbx_strand_id
1 'polypeptide(L)'
;MPVLYELIYGFVHCRGRTTYSAGYVKTLAEAETWLRKNRETTSCAVKVPPEDPLRYCKAAWCPFKRQKPWFEIRDIRKPEESE
;
A
#
# COMPACT_ATOMS: atom_id res chain seq x y z
N MET A 1 3.30 -23.31 8.66
CA MET A 1 2.95 -21.90 8.96
C MET A 1 1.54 -21.66 8.42
N PRO A 2 0.65 -20.96 9.15
CA PRO A 2 -0.65 -20.60 8.58
C PRO A 2 -0.43 -19.78 7.31
N VAL A 3 -1.24 -20.05 6.28
CA VAL A 3 -1.26 -19.24 5.06
C VAL A 3 -1.71 -17.84 5.45
N LEU A 4 -0.86 -16.85 5.17
CA LEU A 4 -1.16 -15.45 5.44
C LEU A 4 -0.84 -14.64 4.19
N TYR A 5 -1.78 -13.77 3.82
CA TYR A 5 -1.63 -12.79 2.77
C TYR A 5 -1.42 -11.43 3.43
N GLU A 6 -0.29 -10.81 3.14
CA GLU A 6 -0.01 -9.44 3.56
C GLU A 6 -0.75 -8.47 2.66
N LEU A 7 -1.47 -7.53 3.27
CA LEU A 7 -2.11 -6.43 2.59
C LEU A 7 -1.12 -5.25 2.57
N ILE A 8 -0.70 -4.83 1.38
CA ILE A 8 0.33 -3.81 1.23
C ILE A 8 -0.26 -2.58 0.58
N TYR A 9 0.10 -1.40 1.10
CA TYR A 9 -0.20 -0.13 0.48
C TYR A 9 1.01 0.79 0.52
N GLY A 10 0.98 1.86 -0.25
CA GLY A 10 2.02 2.86 -0.18
C GLY A 10 1.77 4.06 -1.06
N PHE A 11 2.75 4.97 -1.09
CA PHE A 11 2.65 6.23 -1.81
C PHE A 11 3.87 6.42 -2.72
N VAL A 12 3.67 7.00 -3.90
CA VAL A 12 4.77 7.35 -4.82
C VAL A 12 5.12 8.80 -4.61
N HIS A 13 6.26 9.12 -4.04
CA HIS A 13 6.68 10.50 -3.80
C HIS A 13 7.79 10.91 -4.78
N CYS A 14 8.07 12.22 -4.90
CA CYS A 14 9.27 12.68 -5.60
C CYS A 14 10.60 12.26 -4.92
N ARG A 15 10.51 11.60 -3.77
CA ARG A 15 11.65 11.05 -3.00
C ARG A 15 11.77 9.53 -3.12
N GLY A 16 10.86 8.88 -3.87
CA GLY A 16 10.79 7.42 -3.98
C GLY A 16 9.41 6.87 -3.60
N ARG A 17 9.30 5.54 -3.57
CA ARG A 17 8.08 4.80 -3.25
C ARG A 17 8.13 4.34 -1.80
N THR A 18 7.10 4.64 -1.01
CA THR A 18 6.91 4.09 0.34
C THR A 18 6.08 2.83 0.29
N THR A 19 6.32 1.92 1.23
CA THR A 19 5.62 0.64 1.37
C THR A 19 5.25 0.43 2.83
N TYR A 20 3.99 0.08 3.08
CA TYR A 20 3.44 -0.15 4.41
C TYR A 20 2.55 -1.39 4.41
N SER A 21 2.54 -2.07 5.55
CA SER A 21 1.63 -3.18 5.81
C SER A 21 0.31 -2.65 6.39
N ALA A 22 -0.81 -3.01 5.76
CA ALA A 22 -2.16 -2.80 6.29
C ALA A 22 -2.63 -3.97 7.17
N GLY A 23 -1.80 -5.01 7.33
CA GLY A 23 -2.08 -6.19 8.13
C GLY A 23 -2.12 -7.47 7.30
N TYR A 24 -2.62 -8.54 7.93
CA TYR A 24 -2.58 -9.89 7.38
C TYR A 24 -3.97 -10.52 7.40
N VAL A 25 -4.31 -11.23 6.33
CA VAL A 25 -5.55 -12.02 6.23
C VAL A 25 -5.23 -13.48 5.90
N LYS A 26 -6.17 -14.37 6.21
CA LYS A 26 -5.94 -15.83 6.12
C LYS A 26 -6.26 -16.39 4.74
N THR A 27 -7.10 -15.69 3.98
CA THR A 27 -7.59 -16.16 2.69
C THR A 27 -7.26 -15.20 1.56
N LEU A 28 -7.05 -15.74 0.36
CA LEU A 28 -6.80 -14.93 -0.84
C LEU A 28 -8.03 -14.08 -1.17
N ALA A 29 -9.22 -14.64 -1.01
CA ALA A 29 -10.49 -13.95 -1.28
C ALA A 29 -10.66 -12.68 -0.42
N GLU A 30 -10.31 -12.74 0.87
CA GLU A 30 -10.28 -11.55 1.73
C GLU A 30 -9.28 -10.51 1.24
N ALA A 31 -8.10 -10.95 0.81
CA ALA A 31 -7.06 -10.06 0.32
C ALA A 31 -7.47 -9.37 -0.99
N GLU A 32 -8.02 -10.12 -1.95
CA GLU A 32 -8.51 -9.60 -3.22
C GLU A 32 -9.69 -8.64 -3.02
N THR A 33 -10.60 -8.96 -2.11
CA THR A 33 -11.73 -8.08 -1.74
C THR A 33 -11.22 -6.75 -1.21
N TRP A 34 -10.20 -6.79 -0.34
CA TRP A 34 -9.56 -5.58 0.16
C TRP A 34 -8.89 -4.80 -0.97
N LEU A 35 -8.10 -5.46 -1.83
CA LEU A 35 -7.39 -4.81 -2.93
C LEU A 35 -8.35 -4.12 -3.90
N ARG A 36 -9.40 -4.82 -4.32
CA ARG A 36 -10.42 -4.30 -5.24
C ARG A 36 -11.13 -3.10 -4.64
N LYS A 37 -11.63 -3.22 -3.40
CA LYS A 37 -12.30 -2.14 -2.68
C LYS A 37 -11.43 -0.88 -2.63
N ASN A 38 -10.15 -1.02 -2.28
CA ASN A 38 -9.25 0.12 -2.14
C ASN A 38 -8.85 0.76 -3.48
N ARG A 39 -8.72 -0.03 -4.57
CA ARG A 39 -8.45 0.48 -5.92
C ARG A 39 -9.64 1.23 -6.54
N GLU A 40 -10.85 0.74 -6.31
CA GLU A 40 -12.08 1.33 -6.84
C GLU A 40 -12.54 2.56 -6.05
N THR A 41 -12.11 2.71 -4.79
CA THR A 41 -12.52 3.83 -3.95
C THR A 41 -11.95 5.16 -4.48
N THR A 42 -12.80 6.18 -4.57
CA THR A 42 -12.43 7.56 -4.96
C THR A 42 -11.76 8.33 -3.82
N SER A 43 -12.09 8.00 -2.57
CA SER A 43 -11.44 8.51 -1.36
C SER A 43 -10.28 7.63 -0.90
N CYS A 44 -9.32 8.24 -0.21
CA CYS A 44 -8.19 7.52 0.37
C CYS A 44 -8.69 6.68 1.56
N ALA A 45 -8.85 5.38 1.38
CA ALA A 45 -9.36 4.47 2.41
C ALA A 45 -8.33 4.19 3.53
N VAL A 46 -7.04 4.43 3.25
CA VAL A 46 -5.94 4.26 4.20
C VAL A 46 -5.37 5.62 4.62
N LYS A 47 -5.02 5.74 5.90
CA LYS A 47 -4.39 6.96 6.42
C LYS A 47 -2.90 6.96 6.08
N VAL A 48 -2.39 8.10 5.65
CA VAL A 48 -0.95 8.32 5.47
C VAL A 48 -0.24 8.19 6.82
N PRO A 49 0.74 7.28 6.99
CA PRO A 49 1.49 7.14 8.25
C PRO A 49 2.20 8.43 8.66
N PRO A 50 2.39 8.70 9.98
CA PRO A 50 3.13 9.87 10.48
C PRO A 50 4.54 10.04 9.88
N GLU A 51 5.21 8.92 9.63
CA GLU A 51 6.56 8.82 9.09
C GLU A 51 6.64 8.96 7.56
N ASP A 52 5.51 9.04 6.86
CA ASP A 52 5.52 9.13 5.40
C ASP A 52 6.07 10.50 4.93
N PRO A 53 7.01 10.52 3.95
CA PRO A 53 7.56 11.73 3.35
C PRO A 53 6.53 12.75 2.88
N LEU A 54 5.31 12.34 2.51
CA LEU A 54 4.21 13.24 2.16
C LEU A 54 3.93 14.27 3.24
N ARG A 55 4.07 13.91 4.52
CA ARG A 55 3.76 14.79 5.65
C ARG A 55 4.79 15.88 5.86
N TYR A 56 6.06 15.64 5.52
CA TYR A 56 7.16 16.59 5.71
C TYR A 56 7.84 17.02 4.40
N CYS A 57 7.22 16.74 3.26
CA CYS A 57 7.70 17.18 1.96
C CYS A 57 7.57 18.70 1.81
N LYS A 58 8.73 19.36 1.68
CA LYS A 58 8.84 20.82 1.51
C LYS A 58 8.65 21.30 0.07
N ALA A 59 8.43 20.41 -0.89
CA ALA A 59 8.17 20.82 -2.27
C ALA A 59 6.87 21.65 -2.33
N ALA A 60 6.99 22.88 -2.83
CA ALA A 60 5.88 23.81 -3.00
C ALA A 60 4.88 23.30 -4.03
N TRP A 61 5.38 22.74 -5.13
CA TRP A 61 4.60 22.08 -6.18
C TRP A 61 5.12 20.66 -6.38
N CYS A 62 4.35 19.67 -5.93
CA CYS A 62 4.64 18.26 -6.16
C CYS A 62 3.35 17.58 -6.66
N PRO A 63 3.33 17.04 -7.89
CA PRO A 63 2.14 16.38 -8.44
C PRO A 63 1.74 15.16 -7.60
N PHE A 64 2.68 14.58 -6.87
CA PHE A 64 2.49 13.41 -6.04
C PHE A 64 1.98 13.71 -4.61
N LYS A 65 1.84 14.98 -4.22
CA LYS A 65 1.40 15.36 -2.86
C LYS A 65 -0.06 15.01 -2.56
N ARG A 66 -0.89 14.86 -3.60
CA ARG A 66 -2.33 14.53 -3.53
C ARG A 66 -2.67 13.33 -4.42
N GLN A 67 -1.87 12.27 -4.31
CA GLN A 67 -2.07 11.04 -5.06
C GLN A 67 -2.99 10.05 -4.35
N LYS A 68 -3.48 9.06 -5.10
CA LYS A 68 -4.04 7.84 -4.51
C LYS A 68 -2.89 6.90 -4.09
N PRO A 69 -3.02 6.17 -2.99
CA PRO A 69 -2.08 5.12 -2.65
C PRO A 69 -2.09 4.03 -3.73
N TRP A 70 -0.95 3.36 -3.90
CA TRP A 70 -0.90 2.08 -4.60
C TRP A 70 -1.18 0.96 -3.60
N PHE A 71 -1.69 -0.16 -4.11
CA PHE A 71 -2.10 -1.31 -3.30
C PHE A 71 -1.65 -2.61 -3.96
N GLU A 72 -1.23 -3.56 -3.12
CA GLU A 72 -0.69 -4.86 -3.51
C GLU A 72 -1.01 -5.91 -2.43
N ILE A 73 -0.92 -7.18 -2.80
CA ILE A 73 -1.05 -8.31 -1.87
C ILE A 73 0.21 -9.14 -2.03
N ARG A 74 0.81 -9.57 -0.92
CA ARG A 74 1.94 -10.51 -0.93
C ARG A 74 1.55 -11.82 -0.25
N ASP A 75 1.80 -12.95 -0.91
CA ASP A 75 1.65 -14.27 -0.32
C ASP A 75 2.92 -14.62 0.48
N ILE A 76 2.79 -14.77 1.80
CA ILE A 76 3.93 -14.98 2.71
C ILE A 76 4.45 -16.43 2.63
N ARG A 77 3.77 -17.31 1.90
CA ARG A 77 4.24 -18.68 1.67
C ARG A 77 5.34 -18.78 0.62
N LYS A 78 5.48 -17.78 -0.25
CA LYS A 78 6.54 -17.73 -1.25
C LYS A 78 7.49 -16.58 -0.88
N PRO A 79 8.64 -16.85 -0.23
CA PRO A 79 9.75 -15.91 -0.35
C PRO A 79 10.05 -15.76 -1.84
N GLU A 80 10.18 -14.50 -2.27
CA GLU A 80 10.08 -14.03 -3.64
C GLU A 80 11.10 -14.71 -4.58
N GLU A 81 10.63 -15.36 -5.66
CA GLU A 81 11.39 -15.39 -6.93
C GLU A 81 11.16 -14.03 -7.58
N SER A 82 12.04 -13.07 -7.28
CA SER A 82 12.18 -11.84 -8.05
C SER A 82 13.33 -12.07 -9.04
N GLU A 83 13.00 -12.19 -10.33
CA GLU A 83 13.95 -12.13 -11.45
C GLU A 83 14.48 -10.70 -11.67
#